data_AF-A0A7C1SX17-F1
#
_entry.id   AF-A0A7C1SX17-F1
#
_cell.length_a   1.000
_cell.length_b   1.000
_cell.length_c   1.000
_cell.angle_alpha   90.00
_cell.angle_beta   90.00
_cell.angle_gamma   90.00
#
_symmetry.space_group_name_H-M   'P 1'
#
loop_
_entity.id
_entity.type
_entity.pdbx_description
1 polymer ?
#
loop_
_entity_poly.entity_id
_entity_poly.type
_entity_poly.pdbx_seq_one_letter_code
_entity_poly.pdbx_strand_id
1 'polypeptide(L)'
;MQQQSRFLDRTTAPHIVSLVAVAGLSALTMNIFLPALPAMALDLRVDYDRVQVLVSGYIAMTALVQLVIGPLSDRYGRRPVMIGALLILIVSSLVCLIASSIEVLTFARMIQTAVVAGLVLSRAIIRDMVPMDEAASMIGYVTMGMTLIPMIGPTLGGVLSDNFGWRSNFAAILIAALAVLLLVYRDLGETNRQKSGSFSEQFRAWPRLLASPRFWGYTMAGTFTSGAFFAFLGGAPFVGGTLMGLTPSMLGLQFMFIAAGY
;
A
#
# COMPACT_ATOMS: atom_id res chain seq x y z
N MET A 1 4.45 -9.90 -31.83
CA MET A 1 4.88 -11.13 -31.12
C MET A 1 4.84 -10.83 -29.63
N GLN A 2 3.82 -11.35 -28.92
CA GLN A 2 3.71 -11.22 -27.46
C GLN A 2 4.93 -11.89 -26.83
N GLN A 3 5.81 -11.13 -26.19
CA GLN A 3 6.88 -11.70 -25.37
C GLN A 3 6.22 -12.37 -24.18
N GLN A 4 6.15 -13.71 -24.18
CA GLN A 4 5.74 -14.48 -23.00
C GLN A 4 6.59 -14.05 -21.81
N SER A 5 5.93 -13.66 -20.71
CA SER A 5 6.62 -13.31 -19.46
C SER A 5 7.40 -14.53 -18.97
N ARG A 6 8.72 -14.42 -18.82
CA ARG A 6 9.54 -15.47 -18.24
C ARG A 6 9.84 -15.09 -16.79
N PHE A 7 9.38 -15.91 -15.86
CA PHE A 7 9.57 -15.66 -14.43
C PHE A 7 11.06 -15.57 -14.09
N LEU A 8 11.44 -14.53 -13.35
CA LEU A 8 12.81 -14.18 -12.96
C LEU A 8 13.72 -13.74 -14.12
N ASP A 9 13.15 -13.30 -15.24
CA ASP A 9 13.90 -12.75 -16.38
C ASP A 9 13.54 -11.28 -16.64
N ARG A 10 14.40 -10.40 -16.13
CA ARG A 10 14.36 -8.94 -16.31
C ARG A 10 14.37 -8.45 -17.76
N THR A 11 14.68 -9.31 -18.73
CA THR A 11 14.65 -8.94 -20.17
C THR A 11 13.25 -9.05 -20.77
N THR A 12 12.31 -9.64 -20.02
CA THR A 12 10.91 -9.79 -20.40
C THR A 12 9.99 -8.93 -19.54
N ALA A 13 8.72 -8.86 -19.92
CA ALA A 13 7.68 -8.24 -19.11
C ALA A 13 7.62 -8.91 -17.72
N PRO A 14 7.57 -8.14 -16.61
CA PRO A 14 7.45 -8.72 -15.27
C PRO A 14 6.21 -9.58 -15.09
N HIS A 15 6.35 -10.60 -14.25
CA HIS A 15 5.27 -11.51 -13.93
C HIS A 15 4.26 -10.86 -12.99
N ILE A 16 2.98 -11.22 -13.14
CA ILE A 16 1.89 -10.73 -12.27
C ILE A 16 2.17 -10.99 -10.78
N VAL A 17 2.87 -12.09 -10.44
CA VAL A 17 3.23 -12.46 -9.07
C VAL A 17 4.11 -11.40 -8.43
N SER A 18 5.09 -10.86 -9.17
CA SER A 18 5.95 -9.78 -8.70
C SER A 18 5.15 -8.51 -8.44
N LEU A 19 4.21 -8.17 -9.33
CA LEU A 19 3.38 -6.98 -9.17
C LEU A 19 2.40 -7.09 -8.01
N VAL A 20 1.81 -8.28 -7.81
CA VAL A 20 0.97 -8.61 -6.66
C VAL A 20 1.78 -8.58 -5.37
N ALA A 21 2.99 -9.13 -5.36
CA ALA A 21 3.85 -9.15 -4.18
C ALA A 21 4.23 -7.74 -3.71
N VAL A 22 4.60 -6.84 -4.63
CA VAL A 22 4.97 -5.46 -4.26
C VAL A 22 3.74 -4.64 -3.84
N ALA A 23 2.62 -4.77 -4.55
CA ALA A 23 1.37 -4.11 -4.13
C ALA A 23 0.89 -4.63 -2.77
N GLY A 24 1.01 -5.94 -2.56
CA GLY A 24 0.70 -6.60 -1.30
C GLY A 24 1.59 -6.14 -0.15
N LEU A 25 2.90 -6.03 -0.37
CA LEU A 25 3.83 -5.48 0.62
C LEU A 25 3.45 -4.05 1.03
N SER A 26 2.96 -3.25 0.07
CA SER A 26 2.44 -1.90 0.35
C SER A 26 1.25 -1.94 1.30
N ALA A 27 0.29 -2.83 1.04
CA ALA A 27 -0.90 -3.02 1.87
C ALA A 27 -0.56 -3.62 3.25
N LEU A 28 0.39 -4.55 3.32
CA LEU A 28 0.85 -5.16 4.57
C LEU A 28 1.49 -4.12 5.49
N THR A 29 2.41 -3.32 4.95
CA THR A 29 3.13 -2.27 5.69
C THR A 29 2.19 -1.25 6.33
N MET A 30 1.03 -1.01 5.70
CA MET A 30 0.02 -0.09 6.22
C MET A 30 -0.76 -0.64 7.42
N ASN A 31 -1.00 -1.95 7.49
CA ASN A 31 -2.01 -2.51 8.41
C ASN A 31 -1.44 -3.45 9.49
N ILE A 32 -0.27 -4.08 9.27
CA ILE A 32 0.26 -5.13 10.15
C ILE A 32 0.46 -4.66 11.61
N PHE A 33 0.80 -3.40 11.83
CA PHE A 33 1.12 -2.89 13.17
C PHE A 33 -0.09 -2.35 13.96
N LEU A 34 -1.28 -2.28 13.35
CA LEU A 34 -2.49 -1.72 13.98
C LEU A 34 -2.84 -2.36 15.34
N PRO A 35 -2.83 -3.69 15.53
CA PRO A 35 -3.14 -4.28 16.83
C PRO A 35 -2.04 -4.04 17.88
N ALA A 36 -0.83 -3.65 17.45
CA ALA A 36 0.29 -3.39 18.34
C ALA A 36 0.32 -1.94 18.89
N LEU A 37 -0.56 -1.04 18.42
CA LEU A 37 -0.58 0.37 18.84
C LEU A 37 -0.66 0.55 20.38
N PRO A 38 -1.49 -0.20 21.13
CA PRO A 38 -1.52 -0.08 22.60
C PRO A 38 -0.19 -0.47 23.25
N ALA A 39 0.45 -1.55 22.77
CA ALA A 39 1.75 -1.99 23.27
C ALA A 39 2.86 -0.97 22.95
N MET A 40 2.80 -0.31 21.79
CA MET A 40 3.73 0.75 21.41
C MET A 40 3.60 1.98 22.31
N ALA A 41 2.38 2.38 22.68
CA ALA A 41 2.13 3.49 23.60
C ALA A 41 2.74 3.22 24.99
N LEU A 42 2.55 2.00 25.51
CA LEU A 42 3.10 1.56 26.79
C LEU A 42 4.63 1.52 26.77
N ASP A 43 5.23 0.92 25.73
CA ASP A 43 6.70 0.76 25.62
C ASP A 43 7.41 2.11 25.46
N LEU A 44 6.84 3.01 24.64
CA LEU A 44 7.40 4.35 24.42
C LEU A 44 7.00 5.36 25.49
N ARG A 45 6.14 4.98 26.45
CA ARG A 45 5.63 5.81 27.55
C ARG A 45 5.00 7.12 27.06
N VAL A 46 4.16 7.01 26.04
CA VAL A 46 3.43 8.14 25.45
C VAL A 46 1.93 7.89 25.50
N ASP A 47 1.17 8.97 25.46
CA ASP A 47 -0.27 8.92 25.33
C ASP A 47 -0.70 8.26 24.00
N TYR A 48 -1.85 7.61 24.02
CA TYR A 48 -2.34 6.82 22.88
C TYR A 48 -2.64 7.67 21.64
N ASP A 49 -3.03 8.93 21.83
CA ASP A 49 -3.25 9.91 20.77
C ASP A 49 -1.98 10.14 19.92
N ARG A 50 -0.80 10.17 20.54
CA ARG A 50 0.48 10.30 19.82
C ARG A 50 0.77 9.10 18.94
N VAL A 51 0.37 7.90 19.36
CA VAL A 51 0.54 6.69 18.58
C VAL A 51 -0.48 6.62 17.44
N GLN A 52 -1.68 7.18 17.60
CA GLN A 52 -2.65 7.30 16.51
C GLN A 52 -2.16 8.16 15.33
N VAL A 53 -1.26 9.13 15.59
CA VAL A 53 -0.61 9.92 14.54
C VAL A 53 0.16 9.03 13.55
N LEU A 54 0.64 7.86 13.97
CA LEU A 54 1.29 6.90 13.06
C LEU A 54 0.34 6.38 11.98
N VAL A 55 -0.96 6.31 12.24
CA VAL A 55 -1.97 5.85 11.29
C VAL A 55 -2.42 6.99 10.40
N SER A 56 -2.89 8.08 11.00
CA SER A 56 -3.40 9.25 10.25
C SER A 56 -2.32 9.92 9.43
N GLY A 57 -1.13 10.11 10.01
CA GLY A 57 0.04 10.62 9.32
C GLY A 57 0.47 9.74 8.16
N TYR A 58 0.45 8.41 8.32
CA TYR A 58 0.83 7.50 7.25
C TYR A 58 -0.15 7.57 6.06
N ILE A 59 -1.45 7.67 6.32
CA ILE A 59 -2.46 7.86 5.27
C ILE A 59 -2.24 9.19 4.54
N ALA A 60 -2.04 10.28 5.29
CA ALA A 60 -1.79 11.59 4.72
C ALA A 60 -0.50 11.62 3.88
N MET A 61 0.59 11.05 4.39
CA MET A 61 1.86 10.96 3.67
C MET A 61 1.77 10.02 2.46
N THR A 62 1.02 8.92 2.55
CA THR A 62 0.74 8.05 1.39
C THR A 62 0.05 8.83 0.28
N ALA A 63 -0.93 9.67 0.62
CA ALA A 63 -1.63 10.54 -0.33
C ALA A 63 -0.70 11.58 -0.98
N LEU A 64 0.28 12.10 -0.25
CA LEU A 64 1.28 13.02 -0.80
C LEU A 64 2.30 12.30 -1.70
N VAL A 65 2.85 11.19 -1.23
CA VAL A 65 3.89 10.43 -1.94
C VAL A 65 3.35 9.85 -3.25
N GLN A 66 2.13 9.31 -3.27
CA GLN A 66 1.54 8.74 -4.50
C GLN A 66 1.42 9.77 -5.64
N LEU A 67 1.24 11.06 -5.33
CA LEU A 67 1.20 12.13 -6.34
C LEU A 67 2.54 12.35 -7.03
N VAL A 68 3.64 12.07 -6.33
CA VAL A 68 5.00 12.28 -6.83
C VAL A 68 5.54 11.04 -7.54
N ILE A 69 5.19 9.84 -7.06
CA ILE A 69 5.74 8.59 -7.58
C ILE A 69 5.43 8.36 -9.07
N GLY A 70 4.21 8.66 -9.52
CA GLY A 70 3.83 8.54 -10.93
C GLY A 70 4.76 9.36 -11.84
N PRO A 71 4.77 10.70 -11.70
CA PRO A 71 5.72 11.61 -12.36
C PRO A 71 7.18 11.17 -12.30
N LEU A 72 7.65 10.77 -11.11
CA LEU A 72 9.02 10.32 -10.87
C LEU A 72 9.37 9.08 -11.71
N SER A 73 8.47 8.11 -11.77
CA SER A 73 8.66 6.87 -12.53
C SER A 73 8.50 7.05 -14.05
N ASP A 74 7.67 7.99 -14.49
CA ASP A 74 7.57 8.36 -15.90
C ASP A 74 8.86 9.01 -16.40
N ARG A 75 9.60 9.70 -15.53
CA ARG A 75 10.88 10.34 -15.88
C ARG A 75 12.07 9.40 -15.77
N TYR A 76 12.26 8.77 -14.61
CA TYR A 76 13.46 7.97 -14.35
C TYR A 76 13.32 6.52 -14.84
N GLY A 77 12.10 6.02 -14.97
CA GLY A 77 11.76 4.63 -15.28
C GLY A 77 11.01 3.96 -14.14
N ARG A 78 10.21 2.93 -14.45
CA ARG A 78 9.42 2.17 -13.45
C ARG A 78 10.35 1.38 -12.53
N ARG A 79 11.36 0.73 -13.10
CA ARG A 79 12.28 -0.16 -12.38
C ARG A 79 13.14 0.58 -11.34
N PRO A 80 13.88 1.65 -11.68
CA PRO A 80 14.74 2.33 -10.70
C PRO A 80 13.92 2.98 -9.59
N VAL A 81 12.73 3.51 -9.88
CA VAL A 81 11.86 4.10 -8.86
C VAL A 81 11.29 3.02 -7.93
N MET A 82 10.89 1.86 -8.46
CA MET A 82 10.43 0.75 -7.63
C MET A 82 11.53 0.24 -6.68
N ILE A 83 12.74 0.05 -7.21
CA ILE A 83 13.89 -0.39 -6.40
C ILE A 83 14.23 0.67 -5.35
N GLY A 84 14.23 1.95 -5.72
CA GLY A 84 14.46 3.06 -4.77
C GLY A 84 13.44 3.07 -3.64
N ALA A 85 12.15 2.91 -3.96
CA ALA A 85 11.08 2.81 -2.97
C ALA A 85 11.25 1.63 -2.00
N LEU A 86 11.65 0.45 -2.52
CA LEU A 86 11.92 -0.72 -1.69
C LEU A 86 13.16 -0.55 -0.80
N LEU A 87 14.21 0.11 -1.29
CA LEU A 87 15.38 0.45 -0.47
C LEU A 87 15.02 1.42 0.64
N ILE A 88 14.22 2.45 0.33
CA ILE A 88 13.69 3.38 1.34
C ILE A 88 12.87 2.63 2.39
N LEU A 89 12.01 1.71 1.97
CA LEU A 89 11.24 0.85 2.89
C LEU A 89 12.15 0.02 3.80
N ILE A 90 13.20 -0.60 3.27
CA ILE A 90 14.16 -1.40 4.04
C ILE A 90 14.84 -0.54 5.11
N VAL A 91 15.42 0.59 4.71
CA VAL A 91 16.14 1.49 5.63
C VAL A 91 15.20 2.03 6.70
N SER A 92 14.03 2.54 6.30
CA SER A 92 13.05 3.07 7.26
C SER A 92 12.47 1.98 8.18
N SER A 93 12.31 0.75 7.72
CA SER A 93 11.90 -0.38 8.58
C SER A 93 12.97 -0.75 9.60
N LEU A 94 14.25 -0.66 9.24
CA LEU A 94 15.34 -0.81 10.19
C LEU A 94 15.32 0.28 11.26
N VAL A 95 15.08 1.54 10.87
CA VAL A 95 14.92 2.66 11.81
C VAL A 95 13.72 2.44 12.74
N CYS A 96 12.57 2.00 12.21
CA CYS A 96 11.40 1.65 13.04
C CYS A 96 11.70 0.55 14.06
N LEU A 97 12.54 -0.43 13.70
CA LEU A 97 12.91 -1.54 14.57
C LEU A 97 13.73 -1.08 15.78
N ILE A 98 14.65 -0.14 15.57
CA ILE A 98 15.55 0.38 16.63
C ILE A 98 15.04 1.67 17.28
N ALA A 99 13.89 2.19 16.85
CA ALA A 99 13.34 3.44 17.36
C ALA A 99 13.07 3.36 18.86
N SER A 100 13.55 4.37 19.59
CA SER A 100 13.39 4.51 21.04
C SER A 100 12.48 5.68 21.45
N SER A 101 11.98 6.47 20.47
CA SER A 101 11.02 7.55 20.70
C SER A 101 9.92 7.55 19.64
N ILE A 102 8.76 8.12 19.98
CA ILE A 102 7.61 8.20 19.08
C ILE A 102 7.88 9.10 17.89
N GLU A 103 8.71 10.14 18.03
CA GLU A 103 9.06 11.09 16.98
C GLU A 103 9.91 10.42 15.89
N VAL A 104 10.94 9.66 16.29
CA VAL A 104 11.78 8.89 15.37
C VAL A 104 10.95 7.85 14.65
N LEU A 105 10.09 7.15 15.38
CA LEU A 105 9.20 6.15 14.81
C LEU A 105 8.21 6.77 13.82
N THR A 106 7.61 7.91 14.16
CA THR A 106 6.69 8.66 13.30
C THR A 106 7.38 9.07 12.01
N PHE A 107 8.57 9.66 12.11
CA PHE A 107 9.34 10.08 10.95
C PHE A 107 9.71 8.90 10.05
N ALA A 108 10.21 7.80 10.62
CA ALA A 108 10.54 6.59 9.88
C ALA A 108 9.30 5.98 9.20
N ARG A 109 8.16 5.95 9.88
CA ARG A 109 6.86 5.53 9.32
C ARG A 109 6.45 6.42 8.14
N MET A 110 6.61 7.74 8.23
CA MET A 110 6.30 8.64 7.11
C MET A 110 7.18 8.34 5.90
N ILE A 111 8.46 8.01 6.12
CA ILE A 111 9.37 7.59 5.05
C ILE A 111 8.99 6.23 4.45
N GLN A 112 8.51 5.27 5.26
CA GLN A 112 8.06 3.95 4.78
C GLN A 112 6.96 4.05 3.71
N THR A 113 6.18 5.14 3.68
CA THR A 113 5.13 5.35 2.67
C THR A 113 5.65 5.34 1.22
N ALA A 114 6.95 5.47 1.00
CA ALA A 114 7.58 5.26 -0.31
C ALA A 114 7.15 3.93 -0.97
N VAL A 115 6.86 2.90 -0.18
CA VAL A 115 6.35 1.61 -0.66
C VAL A 115 5.05 1.73 -1.46
N VAL A 116 4.28 2.82 -1.34
CA VAL A 116 3.10 3.09 -2.19
C VAL A 116 3.43 3.05 -3.70
N ALA A 117 4.70 3.19 -4.06
CA ALA A 117 5.16 2.91 -5.42
C ALA A 117 4.78 1.51 -5.92
N GLY A 118 4.76 0.51 -5.04
CA GLY A 118 4.25 -0.82 -5.35
C GLY A 118 2.85 -0.79 -5.94
N LEU A 119 1.94 -0.10 -5.26
CA LEU A 119 0.57 0.07 -5.71
C LEU A 119 0.48 0.81 -7.06
N VAL A 120 1.07 2.00 -7.11
CA VAL A 120 0.92 2.94 -8.23
C VAL A 120 1.60 2.38 -9.49
N LEU A 121 2.83 1.90 -9.33
CA LEU A 121 3.63 1.43 -10.45
C LEU A 121 3.19 0.05 -10.92
N SER A 122 2.69 -0.86 -10.07
CA SER A 122 2.14 -2.14 -10.56
C SER A 122 1.02 -1.93 -11.58
N ARG A 123 0.11 -0.98 -11.33
CA ARG A 123 -0.97 -0.64 -12.28
C ARG A 123 -0.46 0.01 -13.55
N ALA A 124 0.55 0.89 -13.44
CA ALA A 124 1.17 1.53 -14.60
C ALA A 124 1.93 0.50 -15.46
N ILE A 125 2.74 -0.36 -14.84
CA ILE A 125 3.48 -1.44 -15.48
C ILE A 125 2.52 -2.38 -16.23
N ILE A 126 1.39 -2.78 -15.63
CA ILE A 126 0.38 -3.61 -16.32
C ILE A 126 -0.12 -2.90 -17.60
N ARG A 127 -0.47 -1.62 -17.50
CA ARG A 127 -0.94 -0.82 -18.65
C ARG A 127 0.13 -0.64 -19.72
N ASP A 128 1.41 -0.64 -19.35
CA ASP A 128 2.54 -0.52 -20.27
C ASP A 128 2.81 -1.85 -21.04
N MET A 129 2.35 -2.99 -20.52
CA MET A 129 2.73 -4.33 -21.02
C MET A 129 1.67 -5.03 -21.87
N VAL A 130 0.39 -4.83 -21.55
CA VAL A 130 -0.70 -5.60 -22.16
C VAL A 130 -1.80 -4.69 -22.73
N PRO A 131 -2.56 -5.14 -23.74
CA PRO A 131 -3.73 -4.41 -24.24
C PRO A 131 -4.81 -4.25 -23.16
N MET A 132 -5.77 -3.34 -23.38
CA MET A 132 -6.71 -2.90 -22.33
C MET A 132 -7.62 -4.01 -21.77
N ASP A 133 -8.01 -4.97 -22.60
CA ASP A 133 -8.82 -6.14 -22.23
C ASP A 133 -8.07 -7.06 -21.26
N GLU A 134 -6.80 -7.35 -21.53
CA GLU A 134 -5.93 -8.12 -20.63
C GLU A 134 -5.55 -7.33 -19.36
N ALA A 135 -5.35 -6.01 -19.50
CA ALA A 135 -4.96 -5.13 -18.40
C ALA A 135 -6.01 -5.13 -17.27
N ALA A 136 -7.30 -5.18 -17.61
CA ALA A 136 -8.38 -5.21 -16.63
C ALA A 136 -8.28 -6.43 -15.70
N SER A 137 -8.03 -7.62 -16.27
CA SER A 137 -7.87 -8.87 -15.51
C SER A 137 -6.62 -8.82 -14.62
N MET A 138 -5.48 -8.38 -15.16
CA MET A 138 -4.24 -8.25 -14.39
C MET A 138 -4.36 -7.23 -13.24
N ILE A 139 -5.03 -6.11 -13.45
CA ILE A 139 -5.34 -5.14 -12.39
C ILE A 139 -6.26 -5.78 -11.34
N GLY A 140 -7.19 -6.64 -11.75
CA GLY A 140 -8.01 -7.46 -10.86
C GLY A 140 -7.17 -8.30 -9.90
N TYR A 141 -6.17 -9.04 -10.40
CA TYR A 141 -5.25 -9.82 -9.55
C TYR A 141 -4.47 -8.96 -8.55
N VAL A 142 -3.96 -7.81 -8.98
CA VAL A 142 -3.29 -6.87 -8.06
C VAL A 142 -4.26 -6.37 -6.99
N THR A 143 -5.49 -6.07 -7.38
CA THR A 143 -6.53 -5.57 -6.46
C THR A 143 -6.95 -6.66 -5.46
N MET A 144 -7.07 -7.92 -5.87
CA MET A 144 -7.32 -9.04 -4.95
C MET A 144 -6.26 -9.14 -3.86
N GLY A 145 -4.97 -9.02 -4.22
CA GLY A 145 -3.89 -8.99 -3.25
C GLY A 145 -4.03 -7.85 -2.23
N MET A 146 -4.50 -6.68 -2.69
CA MET A 146 -4.75 -5.53 -1.81
C MET A 146 -5.97 -5.69 -0.91
N THR A 147 -6.94 -6.52 -1.27
CA THR A 147 -8.12 -6.78 -0.42
C THR A 147 -7.79 -7.84 0.63
N LEU A 148 -7.11 -8.92 0.24
CA LEU A 148 -6.80 -10.04 1.13
C LEU A 148 -5.74 -9.70 2.18
N ILE A 149 -4.70 -8.94 1.80
CA ILE A 149 -3.59 -8.68 2.71
C ILE A 149 -3.99 -7.85 3.94
N PRO A 150 -4.78 -6.76 3.84
CA PRO A 150 -5.29 -6.05 5.01
C PRO A 150 -6.20 -6.88 5.91
N MET A 151 -6.83 -7.95 5.41
CA MET A 151 -7.63 -8.85 6.25
C MET A 151 -6.74 -9.76 7.11
N ILE A 152 -5.61 -10.22 6.55
CA ILE A 152 -4.69 -11.14 7.22
C ILE A 152 -3.62 -10.38 8.03
N GLY A 153 -3.24 -9.19 7.56
CA GLY A 153 -2.13 -8.38 8.08
C GLY A 153 -2.24 -8.08 9.57
N PRO A 154 -3.35 -7.50 10.08
CA PRO A 154 -3.54 -7.26 11.50
C PRO A 154 -3.46 -8.55 12.32
N THR A 155 -4.11 -9.64 11.88
CA THR A 155 -4.03 -10.94 12.60
C THR A 155 -2.60 -11.43 12.71
N LEU A 156 -1.84 -11.40 11.60
CA LEU A 156 -0.42 -11.76 11.61
C LEU A 156 0.38 -10.87 12.56
N GLY A 157 0.15 -9.56 12.51
CA GLY A 157 0.90 -8.62 13.34
C GLY A 157 0.52 -8.63 14.81
N GLY A 158 -0.70 -9.02 15.16
CA GLY A 158 -1.13 -9.30 16.53
C GLY A 158 -0.38 -10.50 17.08
N VAL A 159 -0.39 -11.64 16.37
CA VAL A 159 0.35 -12.85 16.77
C VAL A 159 1.85 -12.56 16.93
N LEU A 160 2.46 -11.84 15.98
CA LEU A 160 3.86 -11.43 16.09
C LEU A 160 4.11 -10.55 17.32
N SER A 161 3.25 -9.56 17.54
CA SER A 161 3.37 -8.64 18.67
C SER A 161 3.22 -9.34 20.02
N ASP A 162 2.29 -10.28 20.15
CA ASP A 162 2.03 -11.00 21.41
C ASP A 162 3.20 -11.92 21.80
N ASN A 163 3.86 -12.54 20.82
CA ASN A 163 4.94 -13.50 21.07
C ASN A 163 6.33 -12.87 21.09
N PHE A 164 6.56 -11.83 20.29
CA PHE A 164 7.90 -11.26 20.05
C PHE A 164 7.96 -9.74 20.26
N GLY A 165 6.87 -9.11 20.72
CA GLY A 165 6.75 -7.67 20.90
C GLY A 165 6.48 -6.91 19.60
N TRP A 166 6.01 -5.66 19.70
CA TRP A 166 5.56 -4.86 18.55
C TRP A 166 6.64 -4.62 17.48
N ARG A 167 7.92 -4.63 17.88
CA ARG A 167 9.08 -4.48 16.98
C ARG A 167 9.17 -5.58 15.92
N SER A 168 8.67 -6.78 16.23
CA SER A 168 8.64 -7.91 15.29
C SER A 168 7.85 -7.62 14.01
N ASN A 169 6.84 -6.75 14.06
CA ASN A 169 6.09 -6.32 12.88
C ASN A 169 6.99 -5.60 11.87
N PHE A 170 7.89 -4.75 12.35
CA PHE A 170 8.86 -4.04 11.50
C PHE A 170 9.95 -4.97 10.98
N ALA A 171 10.35 -5.97 11.76
CA ALA A 171 11.25 -7.03 11.28
C ALA A 171 10.60 -7.87 10.18
N ALA A 172 9.31 -8.22 10.31
CA ALA A 172 8.57 -8.94 9.27
C ALA A 172 8.46 -8.12 7.97
N ILE A 173 8.16 -6.82 8.07
CA ILE A 173 8.17 -5.91 6.91
C ILE A 173 9.56 -5.86 6.27
N LEU A 174 10.63 -5.76 7.07
CA LEU A 174 12.00 -5.71 6.58
C LEU A 174 12.37 -6.98 5.80
N ILE A 175 12.06 -8.16 6.34
CA ILE A 175 12.32 -9.46 5.69
C ILE A 175 11.51 -9.56 4.38
N ALA A 176 10.22 -9.21 4.42
CA ALA A 176 9.38 -9.22 3.23
C ALA A 176 9.88 -8.24 2.17
N ALA A 177 10.34 -7.05 2.57
CA ALA A 177 10.90 -6.05 1.68
C ALA A 177 12.20 -6.52 1.01
N LEU A 178 13.07 -7.23 1.73
CA LEU A 178 14.27 -7.84 1.16
C LEU A 178 13.93 -8.94 0.14
N ALA A 179 12.97 -9.81 0.46
CA ALA A 179 12.53 -10.86 -0.45
C ALA A 179 11.90 -10.27 -1.73
N VAL A 180 11.02 -9.28 -1.57
CA VAL A 180 10.37 -8.59 -2.69
C VAL A 180 11.38 -7.77 -3.50
N LEU A 181 12.38 -7.15 -2.86
CA LEU A 181 13.46 -6.47 -3.57
C LEU A 181 14.25 -7.44 -4.44
N LEU A 182 14.59 -8.62 -3.93
CA LEU A 182 15.29 -9.64 -4.70
C LEU A 182 14.46 -10.12 -5.89
N LEU A 183 13.15 -10.33 -5.68
CA LEU A 183 12.21 -10.71 -6.73
C LEU A 183 12.13 -9.62 -7.82
N VAL A 184 11.89 -8.37 -7.42
CA VAL A 184 11.83 -7.21 -8.33
C VAL A 184 13.15 -7.01 -9.06
N TYR A 185 14.29 -7.16 -8.38
CA TYR A 185 15.59 -6.98 -9.00
C TYR A 185 15.84 -7.97 -10.15
N ARG A 186 15.33 -9.20 -10.02
CA ARG A 186 15.47 -10.28 -11.01
C ARG A 186 14.38 -10.30 -12.08
N ASP A 187 13.14 -9.99 -11.73
CA ASP A 187 11.97 -10.14 -12.60
C ASP A 187 11.51 -8.83 -13.25
N LEU A 188 11.70 -7.68 -12.59
CA LEU A 188 11.23 -6.39 -13.11
C LEU A 188 12.20 -5.80 -14.13
N GLY A 189 11.87 -5.94 -15.41
CA GLY A 189 12.43 -5.16 -16.51
C GLY A 189 11.93 -3.71 -16.55
N GLU A 190 12.63 -2.84 -17.30
CA GLU A 190 12.14 -1.47 -17.52
C GLU A 190 11.01 -1.48 -18.57
N THR A 191 9.81 -1.05 -18.18
CA THR A 191 8.64 -1.02 -19.06
C THR A 191 8.35 0.36 -19.63
N ASN A 192 8.89 1.42 -19.03
CA ASN A 192 8.71 2.76 -19.55
C ASN A 192 9.60 3.00 -20.77
N ARG A 193 9.02 2.83 -21.96
CA ARG A 193 9.69 3.03 -23.26
C ARG A 193 9.74 4.50 -23.72
N GLN A 194 8.94 5.38 -23.13
CA GLN A 194 8.84 6.80 -23.49
C GLN A 194 8.99 7.65 -22.24
N LYS A 195 10.26 7.83 -21.80
CA LYS A 195 10.56 8.62 -20.61
C LYS A 195 10.15 10.08 -20.83
N SER A 196 9.47 10.68 -19.85
CA SER A 196 9.08 12.09 -19.93
C SER A 196 10.31 13.00 -19.86
N GLY A 197 10.28 14.10 -20.62
CA GLY A 197 11.40 15.04 -20.71
C GLY A 197 11.59 15.90 -19.45
N SER A 198 10.50 16.30 -18.77
CA SER A 198 10.58 17.18 -17.61
C SER A 198 9.43 17.00 -16.61
N PHE A 199 9.76 17.10 -15.31
CA PHE A 199 8.76 17.20 -14.24
C PHE A 199 7.83 18.41 -14.43
N SER A 200 8.38 19.54 -14.89
CA SER A 200 7.61 20.77 -15.10
C SER A 200 6.51 20.59 -16.15
N GLU A 201 6.74 19.77 -17.18
CA GLU A 201 5.74 19.49 -18.22
C GLU A 201 4.57 18.68 -17.69
N GLN A 202 4.83 17.71 -16.80
CA GLN A 202 3.78 16.94 -16.14
C GLN A 202 2.94 17.82 -15.20
N PHE A 203 3.57 18.69 -14.40
CA PHE A 203 2.87 19.63 -13.54
C PHE A 203 2.11 20.71 -14.32
N ARG A 204 2.57 21.10 -15.52
CA ARG A 204 1.85 22.04 -16.41
C ARG A 204 0.50 21.50 -16.88
N ALA A 205 0.28 20.18 -16.86
CA ALA A 205 -1.01 19.59 -17.17
C ALA A 205 -2.01 19.64 -15.99
N TRP A 206 -1.54 19.83 -14.76
CA TRP A 206 -2.38 19.78 -13.56
C TRP A 206 -3.49 20.84 -13.54
N PRO A 207 -3.24 22.12 -13.86
CA PRO A 207 -4.31 23.12 -13.85
C PRO A 207 -5.44 22.77 -14.82
N ARG A 208 -5.12 22.20 -15.99
CA ARG A 208 -6.14 21.75 -16.96
C ARG A 208 -6.95 20.56 -16.46
N LEU A 209 -6.30 19.62 -15.78
CA LEU A 209 -6.95 18.48 -15.12
C LEU A 209 -7.89 18.95 -14.01
N LEU A 210 -7.40 19.83 -13.12
CA LEU A 210 -8.19 20.37 -12.00
C LEU A 210 -9.34 21.27 -12.46
N ALA A 211 -9.25 21.89 -13.64
CA ALA A 211 -10.34 22.65 -14.24
C ALA A 211 -11.41 21.76 -14.92
N SER A 212 -11.14 20.47 -15.14
CA SER A 212 -12.05 19.57 -15.84
C SER A 212 -13.16 19.04 -14.92
N PRO A 213 -14.44 19.32 -15.22
CA PRO A 213 -15.55 18.78 -14.41
C PRO A 213 -15.63 17.25 -14.47
N ARG A 214 -15.22 16.65 -15.60
CA ARG A 214 -15.19 15.18 -15.76
C ARG A 214 -14.18 14.53 -14.82
N PHE A 215 -13.00 15.17 -14.64
CA PHE A 215 -12.00 14.70 -13.68
C PHE A 215 -12.59 14.67 -12.27
N TRP A 216 -13.20 15.79 -11.82
CA TRP A 216 -13.85 15.84 -10.52
C TRP A 216 -15.01 14.86 -10.39
N GLY A 217 -15.81 14.66 -11.44
CA GLY A 217 -16.88 13.65 -11.44
C GLY A 217 -16.37 12.25 -11.13
N TYR A 218 -15.31 11.80 -11.81
CA TYR A 218 -14.72 10.48 -11.55
C TYR A 218 -14.00 10.40 -10.21
N THR A 219 -13.25 11.44 -9.83
CA THR A 219 -12.52 11.48 -8.56
C THR A 219 -13.48 11.51 -7.37
N MET A 220 -14.54 12.31 -7.42
CA MET A 220 -15.56 12.36 -6.37
C MET A 220 -16.36 11.06 -6.30
N ALA A 221 -16.76 10.48 -7.43
CA ALA A 221 -17.44 9.19 -7.45
C ALA A 221 -16.60 8.11 -6.74
N GLY A 222 -15.31 8.00 -7.07
CA GLY A 222 -14.40 7.08 -6.38
C GLY A 222 -14.24 7.40 -4.90
N THR A 223 -14.07 8.68 -4.55
CA THR A 223 -13.90 9.14 -3.17
C THR A 223 -15.12 8.85 -2.31
N PHE A 224 -16.33 9.15 -2.78
CA PHE A 224 -17.58 8.87 -2.05
C PHE A 224 -17.87 7.37 -1.97
N THR A 225 -17.52 6.59 -2.99
CA THR A 225 -17.67 5.13 -2.95
C THR A 225 -16.77 4.52 -1.86
N SER A 226 -15.48 4.87 -1.85
CA SER A 226 -14.57 4.43 -0.77
C SER A 226 -14.95 5.00 0.59
N GLY A 227 -15.39 6.26 0.64
CA GLY A 227 -15.84 6.93 1.86
C GLY A 227 -17.05 6.24 2.49
N ALA A 228 -18.04 5.84 1.69
CA ALA A 228 -19.19 5.07 2.15
C ALA A 228 -18.77 3.72 2.76
N PHE A 229 -17.81 3.03 2.14
CA PHE A 229 -17.25 1.79 2.68
C PHE A 229 -16.56 1.98 4.04
N PHE A 230 -15.69 2.99 4.18
CA PHE A 230 -15.03 3.27 5.47
C PHE A 230 -15.99 3.78 6.54
N ALA A 231 -17.00 4.58 6.16
CA ALA A 231 -18.06 5.01 7.07
C ALA A 231 -18.88 3.82 7.57
N PHE A 232 -19.20 2.86 6.68
CA PHE A 232 -19.82 1.59 7.07
C PHE A 232 -18.92 0.79 8.02
N LEU A 233 -17.64 0.63 7.71
CA LEU A 233 -16.70 -0.16 8.52
C LEU A 233 -16.55 0.41 9.94
N GLY A 234 -16.54 1.74 10.09
CA GLY A 234 -16.50 2.41 11.39
C GLY A 234 -17.86 2.45 12.12
N GLY A 235 -18.98 2.62 11.40
CA GLY A 235 -20.31 2.77 11.99
C GLY A 235 -21.03 1.45 12.30
N ALA A 236 -20.77 0.39 11.54
CA ALA A 236 -21.44 -0.89 11.67
C ALA A 236 -21.24 -1.57 13.03
N PRO A 237 -20.07 -1.54 13.69
CA PRO A 237 -19.92 -2.07 15.05
C PRO A 237 -20.79 -1.32 16.07
N PHE A 238 -20.91 0.00 15.95
CA PHE A 238 -21.76 0.80 16.83
C PHE A 238 -23.25 0.45 16.63
N VAL A 239 -23.71 0.41 15.39
CA VAL A 239 -25.11 0.07 15.07
C VAL A 239 -25.43 -1.38 15.48
N GLY A 240 -24.62 -2.34 15.06
CA GLY A 240 -24.87 -3.75 15.34
C GLY A 240 -24.75 -4.06 16.84
N GLY A 241 -23.74 -3.55 17.53
CA GLY A 241 -23.54 -3.80 18.96
C GLY A 241 -24.50 -3.03 19.86
N THR A 242 -24.70 -1.73 19.60
CA THR A 242 -25.45 -0.83 20.51
C THR A 242 -26.95 -0.79 20.18
N LEU A 243 -27.32 -0.74 18.89
CA LEU A 243 -28.71 -0.60 18.48
C LEU A 243 -29.38 -1.95 18.21
N MET A 244 -28.65 -2.91 17.64
CA MET A 244 -29.19 -4.23 17.30
C MET A 244 -28.88 -5.31 18.35
N GLY A 245 -28.08 -5.00 19.37
CA GLY A 245 -27.72 -5.93 20.43
C GLY A 245 -26.95 -7.18 19.95
N LEU A 246 -26.33 -7.10 18.77
CA LEU A 246 -25.59 -8.22 18.19
C LEU A 246 -24.31 -8.46 18.98
N THR A 247 -24.01 -9.72 19.18
CA THR A 247 -22.72 -10.12 19.74
C THR A 247 -21.60 -9.79 18.75
N PRO A 248 -20.38 -9.46 19.22
CA PRO A 248 -19.24 -9.18 18.35
C PRO A 248 -18.94 -10.31 17.35
N SER A 249 -19.20 -11.57 17.74
CA SER A 249 -19.00 -12.74 16.88
C SER A 249 -20.00 -12.79 15.71
N MET A 250 -21.28 -12.47 15.94
CA MET A 250 -22.28 -12.39 14.86
C MET A 250 -21.96 -11.25 13.89
N LEU A 251 -21.56 -10.09 14.42
CA LEU A 251 -21.17 -8.92 13.63
C LEU A 251 -19.94 -9.22 12.76
N GLY A 252 -18.92 -9.89 13.33
CA GLY A 252 -17.75 -10.37 12.59
C GLY A 252 -18.10 -11.37 11.49
N LEU A 253 -19.04 -12.30 11.75
CA LEU A 253 -19.50 -13.28 10.76
C LEU A 253 -20.24 -12.61 9.59
N GLN A 254 -21.02 -11.57 9.86
CA GLN A 254 -21.70 -10.77 8.84
C GLN A 254 -20.71 -9.99 7.96
N PHE A 255 -19.62 -9.47 8.52
CA PHE A 255 -18.57 -8.85 7.71
C PHE A 255 -17.87 -9.86 6.79
N MET A 256 -17.71 -11.12 7.19
CA MET A 256 -17.16 -12.16 6.32
C MET A 256 -18.02 -12.43 5.07
N PHE A 257 -19.35 -12.34 5.18
CA PHE A 257 -20.23 -12.45 4.01
C PHE A 257 -19.99 -11.33 2.98
N ILE A 258 -19.68 -10.12 3.44
CA ILE A 258 -19.35 -8.99 2.56
C ILE A 258 -18.02 -9.25 1.83
N ALA A 259 -17.02 -9.77 2.53
CA ALA A 259 -15.73 -10.11 1.94
C ALA A 259 -15.81 -11.28 0.95
N ALA A 260 -16.71 -12.24 1.17
CA ALA A 260 -16.91 -13.39 0.29
C ALA A 260 -17.57 -13.05 -1.06
N GLY A 261 -18.17 -11.86 -1.21
CA GLY A 261 -18.78 -11.40 -2.46
C GLY A 261 -17.81 -10.78 -3.47
N TYR A 262 -16.52 -10.69 -3.12
CA TYR A 262 -15.43 -10.18 -3.98
C TYR A 262 -14.79 -11.31 -4.79
#